data_AF-A0A2R6HQ49-F1
#
_entry.id   AF-A0A2R6HQ49-F1
#
_cell.length_a   1.000
_cell.length_b   1.000
_cell.length_c   1.000
_cell.angle_alpha   90.00
_cell.angle_beta   90.00
_cell.angle_gamma   90.00
#
_symmetry.space_group_name_H-M   'P 1'
#
loop_
_entity.id
_entity.type
_entity.pdbx_description
1 polymer ?
#
loop_
_entity_poly.entity_id
_entity_poly.type
_entity_poly.pdbx_seq_one_letter_code
_entity_poly.pdbx_strand_id
1 'polypeptide(L)'
;MATPTLERVNVYPVKSLDPHDTLQRVEVREDGGLAYDREFAIVEASGEYVNGKNEPRIHELRSWFDPKAGRLTLCGPDGDPAAFDVDDSGGIEAWLTEFFGRPVELRRDETGGFPDDMLASGPTVVAAATLEAVAGWFDGIDAAGMERRLRPNLVVSGVEPFWEDRLYADR
;
A
#
# COMPACT_ATOMS: atom_id res chain seq x y z
N MET A 1 30.52 10.68 -5.88
CA MET A 1 29.86 9.46 -5.35
C MET A 1 28.37 9.67 -5.48
N ALA A 2 27.60 8.63 -5.80
CA ALA A 2 26.14 8.69 -5.74
C ALA A 2 25.74 8.97 -4.27
N THR A 3 24.90 9.97 -4.03
CA THR A 3 24.41 10.31 -2.68
C THR A 3 22.95 9.89 -2.60
N PRO A 4 22.65 8.71 -2.01
CA PRO A 4 21.27 8.27 -1.87
C PRO A 4 20.47 9.27 -1.05
N THR A 5 19.35 9.71 -1.59
CA THR A 5 18.44 10.66 -0.95
C THR A 5 17.04 10.06 -0.92
N LEU A 6 16.42 10.01 0.26
CA LEU A 6 15.02 9.61 0.37
C LEU A 6 14.15 10.67 -0.33
N GLU A 7 13.50 10.28 -1.43
CA GLU A 7 12.68 11.18 -2.26
C GLU A 7 11.21 11.13 -1.86
N ARG A 8 10.68 9.92 -1.60
CA ARG A 8 9.27 9.73 -1.24
C ARG A 8 9.10 8.69 -0.15
N VAL A 9 8.08 8.90 0.67
CA VAL A 9 7.58 7.96 1.67
C VAL A 9 6.12 7.66 1.36
N ASN A 10 5.85 6.40 1.06
CA ASN A 10 4.55 5.84 0.79
C ASN A 10 4.17 4.86 1.91
N VAL A 11 2.94 4.99 2.38
CA VAL A 11 2.33 4.09 3.35
C VAL A 11 1.01 3.65 2.75
N TYR A 12 0.71 2.35 2.81
CA TYR A 12 -0.46 1.74 2.20
C TYR A 12 -1.38 1.17 3.28
N PRO A 13 -2.35 1.96 3.77
CA PRO A 13 -3.05 1.63 5.00
C PRO A 13 -3.91 0.39 4.90
N VAL A 14 -4.60 0.25 3.77
CA VAL A 14 -5.37 -0.94 3.45
C VAL A 14 -4.61 -1.76 2.42
N LYS A 15 -4.43 -3.05 2.72
CA LYS A 15 -3.82 -4.02 1.81
C LYS A 15 -4.49 -3.91 0.43
N SER A 16 -3.67 -3.81 -0.61
CA SER A 16 -4.07 -3.69 -2.02
C SER A 16 -4.73 -2.37 -2.45
N LEU A 17 -5.08 -1.45 -1.56
CA LEU A 17 -5.65 -0.14 -1.93
C LEU A 17 -4.60 0.97 -2.03
N ASP A 18 -5.01 2.19 -2.31
CA ASP A 18 -4.09 3.30 -2.55
C ASP A 18 -3.21 3.66 -1.34
N PRO A 19 -2.03 4.26 -1.58
CA PRO A 19 -1.24 4.82 -0.49
C PRO A 19 -1.93 6.05 0.11
N HIS A 20 -1.47 6.45 1.30
CA HIS A 20 -1.60 7.82 1.77
C HIS A 20 -1.05 8.81 0.73
N ASP A 21 -1.52 10.05 0.80
CA ASP A 21 -0.82 11.16 0.17
C ASP A 21 0.66 11.16 0.62
N THR A 22 1.56 11.49 -0.31
CA THR A 22 3.01 11.42 -0.08
C THR A 22 3.40 12.09 1.23
N LEU A 23 3.99 11.31 2.14
CA LEU A 23 4.33 11.78 3.47
C LEU A 23 5.72 12.44 3.48
N GLN A 24 5.85 13.53 4.23
CA GLN A 24 7.18 14.12 4.50
C GLN A 24 7.97 13.34 5.55
N ARG A 25 7.28 12.59 6.40
CA ARG A 25 7.86 11.77 7.46
C ARG A 25 6.87 10.69 7.88
N VAL A 26 7.41 9.59 8.38
CA VAL A 26 6.65 8.48 8.95
C VAL A 26 7.41 7.94 10.16
N GLU A 27 6.69 7.38 11.13
CA GLU A 27 7.29 6.69 12.26
C GLU A 27 7.67 5.25 11.86
N VAL A 28 8.87 4.84 12.25
CA VAL A 28 9.29 3.44 12.20
C VAL A 28 8.97 2.82 13.54
N ARG A 29 8.13 1.80 13.54
CA ARG A 29 7.65 1.08 14.74
C ARG A 29 8.75 0.18 15.32
N GLU A 30 8.51 -0.34 16.52
CA GLU A 30 9.43 -1.27 17.20
C GLU A 30 9.69 -2.56 16.40
N ASP A 31 8.71 -3.02 15.63
CA ASP A 31 8.82 -4.18 14.74
C ASP A 31 9.55 -3.88 13.42
N GLY A 32 10.01 -2.64 13.22
CA GLY A 32 10.68 -2.17 12.02
C GLY A 32 9.73 -1.76 10.89
N GLY A 33 8.42 -1.99 11.01
CA GLY A 33 7.42 -1.56 10.05
C GLY A 33 7.16 -0.06 10.11
N LEU A 34 6.44 0.47 9.12
CA LEU A 34 6.00 1.87 9.13
C LEU A 34 4.64 2.00 9.79
N ALA A 35 4.44 3.05 10.58
CA ALA A 35 3.14 3.34 11.18
C ALA A 35 2.04 3.44 10.10
N TYR A 36 0.87 2.86 10.41
CA TYR A 36 -0.29 2.70 9.52
C TYR A 36 -0.08 1.81 8.30
N ASP A 37 1.12 1.29 8.04
CA ASP A 37 1.36 0.52 6.83
C ASP A 37 0.76 -0.88 6.91
N ARG A 38 -0.10 -1.19 5.93
CA ARG A 38 -0.91 -2.41 5.88
C ARG A 38 -1.68 -2.69 7.17
N GLU A 39 -2.05 -1.67 7.94
CA GLU A 39 -2.80 -1.84 9.20
C GLU A 39 -4.16 -2.52 8.99
N PHE A 40 -4.75 -2.37 7.80
CA PHE A 40 -6.03 -2.95 7.44
C PHE A 40 -5.89 -3.96 6.30
N ALA A 41 -6.73 -5.00 6.32
CA ALA A 41 -6.88 -5.93 5.22
C ALA A 41 -8.35 -6.30 5.00
N ILE A 42 -8.73 -6.45 3.73
CA ILE A 42 -10.05 -6.97 3.37
C ILE A 42 -9.93 -8.49 3.26
N VAL A 43 -10.85 -9.21 3.89
CA VAL A 43 -10.88 -10.66 3.88
C VAL A 43 -12.29 -11.19 3.61
N GLU A 44 -12.36 -12.43 3.14
CA GLU A 44 -13.60 -13.19 3.09
C GLU A 44 -13.89 -13.87 4.44
N ALA A 45 -15.10 -14.41 4.60
CA ALA A 45 -15.49 -15.17 5.79
C ALA A 45 -14.59 -16.41 6.05
N SER A 46 -13.93 -16.94 5.01
CA SER A 46 -12.93 -18.01 5.13
C SER A 46 -11.61 -17.54 5.77
N GLY A 47 -11.39 -16.23 5.86
CA GLY A 47 -10.14 -15.59 6.26
C GLY A 47 -9.15 -15.38 5.11
N GLU A 48 -9.51 -15.72 3.88
CA GLU A 48 -8.68 -15.43 2.70
C GLU A 48 -8.69 -13.94 2.37
N TYR A 49 -7.53 -13.38 2.02
CA TYR A 49 -7.41 -11.97 1.64
C TYR A 49 -8.11 -11.69 0.31
N VAL A 50 -8.87 -10.60 0.26
CA VAL A 50 -9.34 -10.00 -1.00
C VAL A 50 -8.24 -9.04 -1.49
N ASN A 51 -7.53 -9.44 -2.54
CA ASN A 51 -6.39 -8.68 -3.05
C ASN A 51 -6.27 -8.77 -4.58
N GLY A 52 -5.34 -8.03 -5.17
CA GLY A 52 -5.19 -7.98 -6.63
C GLY A 52 -4.86 -9.33 -7.31
N LYS A 53 -4.46 -10.36 -6.56
CA LYS A 53 -4.17 -11.70 -7.11
C LYS A 53 -5.44 -12.53 -7.35
N ASN A 54 -6.48 -12.36 -6.52
CA ASN A 54 -7.71 -13.15 -6.58
C ASN A 54 -8.98 -12.33 -6.84
N GLU A 55 -8.92 -11.01 -6.71
CA GLU A 55 -10.03 -10.09 -6.96
C GLU A 55 -9.56 -8.89 -7.80
N PRO A 56 -9.57 -8.98 -9.14
CA PRO A 56 -9.09 -7.90 -10.02
C PRO A 56 -9.84 -6.58 -9.85
N ARG A 57 -11.13 -6.63 -9.45
CA ARG A 57 -11.99 -5.45 -9.26
C ARG A 57 -11.46 -4.52 -8.17
N ILE A 58 -10.63 -5.01 -7.24
CA ILE A 58 -10.00 -4.18 -6.21
C ILE A 58 -9.17 -3.03 -6.81
N HIS A 59 -8.66 -3.19 -8.03
CA HIS A 59 -7.89 -2.15 -8.72
C HIS A 59 -8.75 -1.00 -9.26
N GLU A 60 -10.07 -1.18 -9.31
CA GLU A 60 -11.04 -0.14 -9.68
C GLU A 60 -11.39 0.76 -8.49
N LEU A 61 -11.07 0.32 -7.26
CA LEU A 61 -11.26 1.11 -6.06
C LEU A 61 -10.21 2.20 -5.94
N ARG A 62 -10.68 3.40 -5.61
CA ARG A 62 -9.85 4.48 -5.10
C ARG A 62 -10.07 4.63 -3.61
N SER A 63 -8.99 4.88 -2.88
CA SER A 63 -9.07 5.10 -1.43
C SER A 63 -8.23 6.26 -0.95
N TRP A 64 -8.69 6.92 0.12
CA TRP A 64 -7.93 7.95 0.83
C TRP A 64 -8.09 7.73 2.32
N PHE A 65 -6.98 7.59 3.03
CA PHE A 65 -6.97 7.47 4.48
C PHE A 65 -6.40 8.74 5.09
N ASP A 66 -7.12 9.34 6.03
CA ASP A 66 -6.63 10.42 6.89
C ASP A 66 -6.41 9.86 8.30
N PRO A 67 -5.14 9.66 8.71
CA PRO A 67 -4.83 9.06 10.00
C PRO A 67 -5.08 10.04 11.15
N LYS A 68 -5.12 11.36 10.91
CA LYS A 68 -5.42 12.36 11.94
C LYS A 68 -6.90 12.41 12.25
N ALA A 69 -7.73 12.25 11.21
CA ALA A 69 -9.18 12.22 11.36
C ALA A 69 -9.73 10.82 11.66
N GLY A 70 -8.92 9.76 11.51
CA GLY A 70 -9.39 8.38 11.60
C GLY A 70 -10.42 8.05 10.52
N ARG A 71 -10.23 8.57 9.29
CA ARG A 71 -11.23 8.45 8.23
C ARG A 71 -10.71 7.73 7.00
N LEU A 72 -11.47 6.74 6.54
CA LEU A 72 -11.25 6.05 5.27
C LEU A 72 -12.33 6.48 4.28
N THR A 73 -11.91 7.01 3.13
CA THR A 73 -12.78 7.32 2.00
C THR A 73 -12.57 6.30 0.90
N LEU A 74 -13.66 5.73 0.38
CA LEU A 74 -13.67 4.75 -0.69
C LEU A 74 -14.49 5.29 -1.86
N CYS A 75 -14.03 5.02 -3.09
CA CYS A 75 -14.73 5.40 -4.31
C CYS A 75 -14.60 4.27 -5.33
N GLY A 76 -15.75 3.77 -5.81
CA GLY A 76 -15.79 2.86 -6.95
C GLY A 76 -15.67 3.61 -8.28
N PRO A 77 -15.67 2.90 -9.42
CA PRO A 77 -15.48 3.51 -10.74
C PRO A 77 -16.62 4.46 -11.16
N ASP A 78 -17.85 4.18 -10.75
CA ASP A 78 -19.06 4.90 -11.18
C ASP A 78 -19.81 5.59 -10.02
N GLY A 79 -19.17 5.73 -8.85
CA GLY A 79 -19.81 6.19 -7.62
C GLY A 79 -19.23 7.49 -7.07
N ASP A 80 -20.00 8.15 -6.20
CA ASP A 80 -19.49 9.23 -5.36
C ASP A 80 -18.61 8.67 -4.23
N PRO A 81 -17.58 9.42 -3.78
CA PRO A 81 -16.78 9.01 -2.64
C PRO A 81 -17.62 8.86 -1.36
N ALA A 82 -17.48 7.73 -0.69
CA ALA A 82 -18.09 7.44 0.61
C ALA A 82 -17.01 7.46 1.70
N ALA A 83 -17.21 8.28 2.73
CA ALA A 83 -16.23 8.48 3.79
C ALA A 83 -16.75 7.96 5.14
N PHE A 84 -15.95 7.10 5.76
CA PHE A 84 -16.27 6.36 6.98
C PHE A 84 -15.28 6.71 8.09
N ASP A 85 -15.74 6.60 9.33
CA ASP A 85 -14.85 6.48 10.48
C ASP A 85 -14.25 5.07 10.48
N VAL A 86 -12.95 4.93 10.72
CA VAL A 86 -12.31 3.59 10.73
C VAL A 86 -12.76 2.73 11.90
N ASP A 87 -13.31 3.33 12.95
CA ASP A 87 -13.92 2.61 14.06
C ASP A 87 -15.35 2.11 13.72
N ASP A 88 -15.96 2.61 12.64
CA ASP A 88 -17.21 2.10 12.06
C ASP A 88 -16.92 1.05 10.97
N SER A 89 -16.34 -0.09 11.38
CA SER A 89 -16.01 -1.17 10.45
C SER A 89 -17.25 -1.70 9.73
N GLY A 90 -18.43 -1.70 10.37
CA GLY A 90 -19.68 -2.19 9.78
C GLY A 90 -20.14 -1.37 8.57
N GLY A 91 -20.01 -0.04 8.61
CA GLY A 91 -20.28 0.81 7.46
C GLY A 91 -19.34 0.55 6.28
N ILE A 92 -18.05 0.38 6.57
CA ILE A 92 -17.03 0.09 5.56
C ILE A 92 -17.27 -1.30 4.93
N GLU A 93 -17.53 -2.32 5.74
CA GLU A 93 -17.79 -3.70 5.31
C GLU A 93 -19.06 -3.80 4.46
N ALA A 94 -20.13 -3.08 4.83
CA ALA A 94 -21.35 -3.04 4.03
C ALA A 94 -21.09 -2.45 2.64
N TRP A 95 -20.34 -1.35 2.57
CA TRP A 95 -19.98 -0.71 1.31
C TRP A 95 -19.09 -1.62 0.45
N LEU A 96 -18.07 -2.25 1.05
CA LEU A 96 -17.19 -3.18 0.35
C LEU A 96 -17.94 -4.43 -0.11
N THR A 97 -18.88 -4.94 0.70
CA THR A 97 -19.73 -6.09 0.35
C THR A 97 -20.61 -5.79 -0.86
N GLU A 98 -21.21 -4.60 -0.91
CA GLU A 98 -21.97 -4.14 -2.07
C GLU A 98 -21.06 -4.04 -3.30
N PHE A 99 -19.89 -3.42 -3.16
CA PHE A 99 -18.92 -3.29 -4.24
C PHE A 99 -18.51 -4.66 -4.80
N PHE A 100 -18.05 -5.59 -3.96
CA PHE A 100 -17.58 -6.90 -4.40
C PHE A 100 -18.71 -7.87 -4.77
N GLY A 101 -19.95 -7.58 -4.38
CA GLY A 101 -21.11 -8.45 -4.62
C GLY A 101 -21.11 -9.73 -3.77
N ARG A 102 -20.30 -9.76 -2.70
CA ARG A 102 -20.15 -10.88 -1.77
C ARG A 102 -19.69 -10.38 -0.39
N PRO A 103 -20.04 -11.08 0.71
CA PRO A 103 -19.65 -10.66 2.06
C PRO A 103 -18.14 -10.60 2.21
N VAL A 104 -17.65 -9.48 2.74
CA VAL A 104 -16.25 -9.26 3.13
C VAL A 104 -16.17 -8.58 4.49
N GLU A 105 -15.05 -8.78 5.18
CA GLU A 105 -14.74 -8.18 6.48
C GLU A 105 -13.50 -7.28 6.34
N LEU A 106 -13.46 -6.21 7.14
CA LEU A 106 -12.29 -5.35 7.28
C LEU A 106 -11.58 -5.71 8.58
N ARG A 107 -10.41 -6.33 8.48
CA ARG A 107 -9.56 -6.62 9.64
C ARG A 107 -8.59 -5.48 9.87
N ARG A 108 -8.32 -5.22 11.15
CA ARG A 108 -7.36 -4.22 11.63
C ARG A 108 -6.35 -4.89 12.56
N ASP A 109 -5.07 -4.60 12.37
CA ASP A 109 -3.99 -4.98 13.28
C ASP A 109 -3.02 -3.79 13.45
N GLU A 110 -3.11 -3.14 14.61
CA GLU A 110 -2.27 -1.98 14.97
C GLU A 110 -0.84 -2.38 15.39
N THR A 111 -0.57 -3.67 15.61
CA THR A 111 0.72 -4.14 16.12
C THR A 111 1.75 -4.35 15.01
N GLY A 112 1.39 -5.14 14.00
CA GLY A 112 2.26 -5.48 12.86
C GLY A 112 1.62 -5.20 11.50
N GLY A 113 0.30 -5.06 11.45
CA GLY A 113 -0.45 -4.99 10.21
C GLY A 113 -0.43 -6.30 9.43
N PHE A 114 -0.72 -6.23 8.14
CA PHE A 114 -0.82 -7.36 7.22
C PHE A 114 0.25 -7.28 6.11
N PRO A 115 1.56 -7.26 6.44
CA PRO A 115 2.62 -7.22 5.45
C PRO A 115 2.62 -8.49 4.58
N ASP A 116 3.31 -8.43 3.44
CA ASP A 116 3.46 -9.61 2.58
C ASP A 116 4.50 -10.62 3.13
N ASP A 117 5.47 -10.15 3.93
CA ASP A 117 6.45 -10.98 4.64
C ASP A 117 6.30 -10.76 6.15
N MET A 118 5.95 -11.83 6.87
CA MET A 118 5.75 -11.80 8.34
C MET A 118 7.06 -11.95 9.13
N LEU A 119 8.18 -12.30 8.47
CA LEU A 119 9.51 -12.40 9.09
C LEU A 119 10.31 -11.12 8.91
N ALA A 120 10.08 -10.39 7.81
CA ALA A 120 10.72 -9.13 7.49
C ALA A 120 9.68 -8.03 7.24
N SER A 121 9.05 -7.56 8.31
CA SER A 121 7.98 -6.52 8.31
C SER A 121 8.47 -5.10 8.01
N GLY A 122 9.77 -4.91 7.77
CA GLY A 122 10.35 -3.60 7.47
C GLY A 122 9.88 -3.00 6.14
N PRO A 123 10.07 -1.68 5.94
CA PRO A 123 9.70 -1.03 4.70
C PRO A 123 10.48 -1.60 3.51
N THR A 124 9.79 -1.67 2.38
CA THR A 124 10.44 -1.92 1.09
C THR A 124 11.11 -0.66 0.57
N VAL A 125 12.29 -0.81 -0.03
CA VAL A 125 13.09 0.30 -0.59
C VAL A 125 13.30 0.04 -2.08
N VAL A 126 13.11 1.07 -2.90
CA VAL A 126 13.36 1.01 -4.35
C VAL A 126 14.04 2.30 -4.80
N ALA A 127 14.95 2.23 -5.77
CA ALA A 127 15.44 3.44 -6.41
C ALA A 127 14.40 3.99 -7.42
N ALA A 128 14.26 5.31 -7.50
CA ALA A 128 13.47 5.96 -8.56
C ALA A 128 13.97 5.53 -9.95
N ALA A 129 15.29 5.39 -10.12
CA ALA A 129 15.90 4.91 -11.35
C ALA A 129 15.55 3.44 -11.65
N THR A 130 15.29 2.60 -10.65
CA THR A 130 14.77 1.24 -10.85
C THR A 130 13.35 1.28 -11.39
N LEU A 131 12.48 2.13 -10.82
CA LEU A 131 11.11 2.29 -11.29
C LEU A 131 11.07 2.70 -12.77
N GLU A 132 11.91 3.65 -13.16
CA GLU A 132 12.07 4.07 -14.57
C GLU A 132 12.59 2.94 -15.46
N ALA A 133 13.67 2.26 -15.05
CA ALA A 133 14.30 1.21 -15.82
C ALA A 133 13.35 0.02 -16.06
N VAL A 134 12.67 -0.45 -15.01
CA VAL A 134 11.73 -1.57 -15.08
C VAL A 134 10.47 -1.18 -15.84
N ALA A 135 9.97 0.06 -15.69
CA ALA A 135 8.86 0.56 -16.50
C ALA A 135 9.18 0.49 -18.01
N GLY A 136 10.39 0.88 -18.41
CA GLY A 136 10.84 0.83 -19.79
C GLY A 136 10.92 -0.58 -20.41
N TRP A 137 10.76 -1.65 -19.63
CA TRP A 137 10.67 -3.01 -20.13
C TRP A 137 9.27 -3.38 -20.65
N PHE A 138 8.25 -2.54 -20.38
CA PHE A 138 6.87 -2.84 -20.70
C PHE A 138 6.20 -1.69 -21.46
N ASP A 139 5.50 -2.03 -22.54
CA ASP A 139 4.71 -1.06 -23.29
C ASP A 139 3.56 -0.51 -22.45
N GLY A 140 3.39 0.81 -22.48
CA GLY A 140 2.27 1.50 -21.82
C GLY A 140 2.38 1.60 -20.29
N ILE A 141 3.55 1.28 -19.71
CA ILE A 141 3.82 1.49 -18.27
C ILE A 141 4.89 2.57 -18.12
N ASP A 142 4.55 3.62 -17.38
CA ASP A 142 5.49 4.65 -16.92
C ASP A 142 5.99 4.35 -15.50
N ALA A 143 6.93 5.15 -15.00
CA ALA A 143 7.49 4.98 -13.67
C ALA A 143 6.42 5.03 -12.56
N ALA A 144 5.43 5.93 -12.68
CA ALA A 144 4.31 6.02 -11.75
C ALA A 144 3.40 4.78 -11.80
N GLY A 145 3.15 4.23 -13.00
CA GLY A 145 2.44 2.99 -13.22
C GLY A 145 3.19 1.78 -12.64
N MET A 146 4.52 1.77 -12.72
CA MET A 146 5.36 0.75 -12.11
C MET A 146 5.36 0.86 -10.58
N GLU A 147 5.48 2.07 -10.03
CA GLU A 147 5.40 2.34 -8.59
C GLU A 147 4.06 1.86 -8.01
N ARG A 148 2.94 2.12 -8.69
CA ARG A 148 1.61 1.62 -8.28
C ARG A 148 1.51 0.10 -8.23
N ARG A 149 2.31 -0.62 -9.04
CA ARG A 149 2.33 -2.09 -9.09
C ARG A 149 3.24 -2.68 -8.01
N LEU A 150 4.45 -2.13 -7.86
CA LEU A 150 5.43 -2.61 -6.88
C LEU A 150 5.09 -2.18 -5.45
N ARG A 151 4.38 -1.06 -5.29
CA ARG A 151 3.91 -0.51 -4.02
C ARG A 151 5.03 -0.35 -2.96
N PRO A 152 6.17 0.26 -3.33
CA PRO A 152 7.32 0.43 -2.44
C PRO A 152 6.98 1.42 -1.32
N ASN A 153 7.57 1.24 -0.14
CA ASN A 153 7.41 2.20 0.95
C ASN A 153 8.34 3.41 0.80
N LEU A 154 9.61 3.17 0.48
CA LEU A 154 10.64 4.20 0.42
C LEU A 154 11.21 4.26 -0.99
N VAL A 155 11.12 5.44 -1.61
CA VAL A 155 11.74 5.69 -2.92
C VAL A 155 12.98 6.54 -2.75
N VAL A 156 14.11 6.06 -3.27
CA VAL A 156 15.43 6.70 -3.15
C VAL A 156 15.87 7.26 -4.50
N SER A 157 16.41 8.47 -4.50
CA SER A 157 16.99 9.12 -5.69
C SER A 157 18.49 9.34 -5.54
N GLY A 158 19.12 9.81 -6.63
CA GLY A 158 20.56 10.07 -6.68
C GLY A 158 21.42 8.81 -6.78
N VAL A 159 20.83 7.67 -7.14
CA VAL A 159 21.46 6.36 -7.32
C VAL A 159 21.05 5.73 -8.65
N GLU A 160 21.84 4.78 -9.11
CA GLU A 160 21.59 3.98 -10.32
C GLU A 160 20.44 2.98 -10.14
N PRO A 161 19.85 2.46 -11.24
CA PRO A 161 18.90 1.35 -11.16
C PRO A 161 19.49 0.14 -10.41
N PHE A 162 18.64 -0.53 -9.64
CA PHE A 162 18.96 -1.71 -8.82
C PHE A 162 19.96 -1.44 -7.69
N TRP A 163 20.08 -0.18 -7.25
CA TRP A 163 20.96 0.18 -6.13
C TRP A 163 20.54 -0.53 -4.82
N GLU A 164 19.23 -0.67 -4.61
CA GLU A 164 18.60 -1.33 -3.46
C GLU A 164 19.01 -2.80 -3.29
N ASP A 165 19.43 -3.50 -4.35
CA ASP A 165 19.88 -4.89 -4.28
C ASP A 165 21.12 -5.05 -3.39
N ARG A 166 21.87 -3.96 -3.18
CA ARG A 166 23.07 -3.92 -2.33
C ARG A 166 22.76 -3.77 -0.84
N LEU A 167 21.49 -3.51 -0.49
CA LEU A 167 21.06 -3.38 0.91
C LEU A 167 20.86 -4.74 1.58
N TYR A 168 20.79 -5.80 0.80
CA TYR A 168 20.87 -7.16 1.33
C TYR A 168 22.31 -7.43 1.75
N ALA A 169 22.57 -7.44 3.06
CA ALA A 169 23.74 -8.14 3.57
C ALA A 169 23.52 -9.64 3.33
N ASP A 170 24.60 -10.36 2.96
CA ASP A 170 24.60 -11.83 2.99
C ASP A 170 24.09 -12.26 4.38
N ARG A 171 22.88 -12.80 4.42
CA ARG A 171 22.28 -13.35 5.64
C ARG A 171 22.99 -14.63 6.04
#